data_AF-A0A3B8LHX8-F1
#
_entry.id   AF-A0A3B8LHX8-F1
#
_cell.length_a   1.000
_cell.length_b   1.000
_cell.length_c   1.000
_cell.angle_alpha   90.00
_cell.angle_beta   90.00
_cell.angle_gamma   90.00
#
_symmetry.space_group_name_H-M   'P 1'
#
loop_
_entity.id
_entity.type
_entity.pdbx_description
1 polymer ?
#
loop_
_entity_poly.entity_id
_entity_poly.type
_entity_poly.pdbx_seq_one_letter_code
_entity_poly.pdbx_strand_id
1 'polypeptide(L)'
;LVEVEAKKETKTEAPFFRKIDSIFHDQNIAKNVLFNQSFDIPILGRKLEVPYAYQNGCLNLVKPTSFSTRESLALSQAEKLAVQGKLIQEHSTRDEEKALIIIPDIAQAKTEEKILQLFQSFDIRCVHPTTLQDFEDEIRQTIKALPNPT
;
A
#
# COMPACT_ATOMS: atom_id res chain seq x y z
N LEU A 1 20.18 32.16 -25.31
CA LEU A 1 19.26 31.60 -24.30
C LEU A 1 18.65 30.37 -24.94
N VAL A 2 19.15 29.19 -24.58
CA VAL A 2 18.62 27.91 -25.06
C VAL A 2 17.72 27.38 -23.96
N GLU A 3 16.42 27.32 -24.23
CA GLU A 3 15.45 26.69 -23.35
C GLU A 3 15.72 25.18 -23.35
N VAL A 4 16.09 24.65 -22.18
CA VAL A 4 16.21 23.22 -21.96
C VAL A 4 14.81 22.72 -21.60
N GLU A 5 14.11 22.16 -22.58
CA GLU A 5 12.90 21.38 -22.33
C GLU A 5 13.24 20.16 -21.47
N ALA A 6 12.80 20.19 -20.21
CA ALA A 6 12.84 19.04 -19.32
C ALA A 6 11.89 17.96 -19.86
N LYS A 7 12.44 16.96 -20.56
CA LYS A 7 11.73 15.70 -20.85
C LYS A 7 11.35 15.04 -19.54
N LYS A 8 10.05 15.03 -19.20
CA LYS A 8 9.48 14.10 -18.23
C LYS A 8 9.64 12.69 -18.78
N GLU A 9 10.67 11.99 -18.31
CA GLU A 9 10.76 10.54 -18.48
C GLU A 9 9.58 9.90 -17.75
N THR A 10 8.59 9.44 -18.50
CA THR A 10 7.57 8.51 -18.02
C THR A 10 8.28 7.23 -17.66
N LYS A 11 8.59 7.06 -16.37
CA LYS A 11 9.10 5.82 -15.80
C LYS A 11 8.10 4.73 -16.16
N THR A 12 8.48 3.83 -17.06
CA THR A 12 7.68 2.66 -17.43
C THR A 12 7.48 1.81 -16.17
N GLU A 13 6.35 2.00 -15.49
CA GLU A 13 6.03 1.18 -14.31
C GLU A 13 5.99 -0.29 -14.70
N ALA A 14 6.59 -1.13 -13.86
CA ALA A 14 6.68 -2.57 -14.11
C ALA A 14 5.26 -3.18 -14.24
N PRO A 15 5.09 -4.27 -15.03
CA PRO A 15 3.78 -4.85 -15.32
C PRO A 15 2.93 -5.15 -14.07
N PHE A 16 3.58 -5.51 -12.96
CA PHE A 16 2.93 -5.76 -11.68
C PHE A 16 2.16 -4.53 -11.14
N PHE A 17 2.81 -3.36 -11.09
CA PHE A 17 2.18 -2.13 -10.58
C PHE A 17 1.05 -1.66 -11.47
N ARG A 18 1.16 -1.85 -12.80
CA ARG A 18 0.08 -1.51 -13.74
C ARG A 18 -1.20 -2.30 -13.46
N LYS A 19 -1.09 -3.58 -13.09
CA LYS A 19 -2.26 -4.39 -12.75
C LYS A 19 -2.95 -3.84 -11.50
N ILE A 20 -2.17 -3.50 -10.47
CA ILE A 20 -2.72 -2.90 -9.24
C ILE A 20 -3.36 -1.54 -9.54
N ASP A 21 -2.67 -0.71 -10.31
CA ASP A 21 -3.17 0.61 -10.73
C ASP A 21 -4.50 0.50 -11.47
N SER A 22 -4.64 -0.48 -12.37
CA SER A 22 -5.89 -0.72 -13.11
C SER A 22 -7.07 -1.11 -12.21
N ILE A 23 -6.83 -1.78 -11.08
CA ILE A 23 -7.87 -2.12 -10.11
C ILE A 23 -8.42 -0.84 -9.48
N PHE A 24 -7.54 0.01 -8.96
CA PHE A 24 -7.99 1.22 -8.24
C PHE A 24 -8.53 2.30 -9.18
N HIS A 25 -8.14 2.31 -10.45
CA HIS A 25 -8.67 3.22 -11.47
C HIS A 25 -9.92 2.70 -12.19
N ASP A 26 -10.42 1.51 -11.86
CA ASP A 26 -11.72 1.04 -12.33
C ASP A 26 -12.82 2.03 -11.90
N GLN A 27 -13.69 2.45 -12.83
CA GLN A 27 -14.69 3.51 -12.56
C GLN A 27 -15.62 3.20 -11.39
N ASN A 28 -15.90 1.92 -11.12
CA ASN A 28 -16.78 1.52 -10.02
C ASN A 28 -16.07 1.57 -8.66
N ILE A 29 -14.75 1.43 -8.64
CA ILE A 29 -13.90 1.46 -7.45
C ILE A 29 -13.40 2.88 -7.19
N ALA A 30 -12.86 3.56 -8.21
CA ALA A 30 -12.14 4.83 -8.12
C ALA A 30 -12.92 5.94 -7.41
N LYS A 31 -14.26 5.98 -7.55
CA LYS A 31 -15.13 6.95 -6.87
C LYS A 31 -15.10 6.86 -5.34
N ASN A 32 -14.64 5.73 -4.80
CA ASN A 32 -14.58 5.42 -3.37
C ASN A 32 -13.13 5.22 -2.88
N VAL A 33 -12.15 5.65 -3.68
CA VAL A 33 -10.72 5.54 -3.37
C VAL A 33 -10.14 6.93 -3.18
N LEU A 34 -9.34 7.11 -2.13
CA LEU A 34 -8.45 8.24 -2.01
C LEU A 34 -7.11 7.90 -2.64
N PHE A 35 -6.63 8.76 -3.54
CA PHE A 35 -5.36 8.57 -4.22
C PHE A 35 -4.26 9.42 -3.60
N ASN A 36 -3.03 8.90 -3.59
CA ASN A 36 -1.81 9.60 -3.16
C ASN A 36 -1.94 10.28 -1.79
N GLN A 37 -2.41 9.52 -0.82
CA GLN A 37 -2.65 10.02 0.53
C GLN A 37 -1.40 9.94 1.38
N SER A 38 -1.31 10.85 2.34
CA SER A 38 -0.22 10.92 3.29
C SER A 38 -0.78 10.92 4.71
N PHE A 39 -0.37 9.94 5.51
CA PHE A 39 -0.84 9.76 6.88
C PHE A 39 0.29 9.99 7.87
N ASP A 40 0.05 10.74 8.93
CA ASP A 40 1.02 10.88 10.00
C ASP A 40 1.19 9.55 10.74
N ILE A 41 2.44 9.19 11.01
CA ILE A 41 2.79 8.05 11.86
C ILE A 41 3.17 8.62 13.22
N PRO A 42 2.31 8.45 14.23
CA PRO A 42 2.57 8.97 15.56
C PRO A 42 3.88 8.42 16.11
N ILE A 43 4.49 9.17 17.04
CA ILE A 43 5.80 8.86 17.65
C ILE A 43 6.99 9.05 16.71
N LEU A 44 6.91 8.61 15.45
CA LEU A 44 8.03 8.70 14.50
C LEU A 44 8.22 10.10 13.91
N GLY A 45 7.21 10.97 13.98
CA GLY A 45 7.25 12.32 13.39
C GLY A 45 7.44 12.29 11.88
N ARG A 46 6.94 11.25 11.23
CA ARG A 46 7.07 10.99 9.78
C ARG A 46 5.71 10.69 9.18
N LYS A 47 5.62 10.85 7.87
CA LYS A 47 4.42 10.50 7.10
C LYS A 47 4.60 9.19 6.35
N LEU A 48 3.54 8.40 6.31
CA LEU A 48 3.38 7.28 5.39
C LEU A 48 2.61 7.75 4.16
N GLU A 49 3.27 7.73 3.01
CA GLU A 49 2.60 7.91 1.73
C GLU A 49 2.05 6.57 1.23
N VAL A 50 0.79 6.57 0.81
CA VAL A 50 0.14 5.42 0.19
C VAL A 50 -0.57 5.85 -1.10
N PRO A 51 -0.39 5.11 -2.20
CA PRO A 51 -1.02 5.47 -3.48
C PRO A 51 -2.54 5.30 -3.44
N TYR A 52 -3.07 4.38 -2.63
CA TYR A 52 -4.50 4.11 -2.56
C TYR A 52 -4.94 3.95 -1.11
N ALA A 53 -6.12 4.49 -0.79
CA ALA A 53 -6.82 4.18 0.44
C ALA A 53 -8.32 4.03 0.16
N TYR A 54 -8.97 3.07 0.82
CA TYR A 54 -10.40 2.81 0.67
C TYR A 54 -11.03 2.35 2.00
N GLN A 55 -12.35 2.47 2.12
CA GLN A 55 -13.07 2.05 3.32
C GLN A 55 -13.91 0.79 3.09
N ASN A 56 -13.81 -0.17 4.00
CA ASN A 56 -14.70 -1.34 4.07
C ASN A 56 -15.04 -1.76 5.51
N GLY A 57 -15.13 -0.79 6.43
CA GLY A 57 -15.29 -1.01 7.87
C GLY A 57 -14.20 -0.31 8.66
N CYS A 58 -12.97 -0.37 8.15
CA CYS A 58 -11.84 0.49 8.51
C CYS A 58 -11.29 1.17 7.24
N LEU A 59 -10.39 2.15 7.42
CA LEU A 59 -9.65 2.77 6.33
C LEU A 59 -8.41 1.92 5.99
N ASN A 60 -8.46 1.20 4.87
CA ASN A 60 -7.36 0.39 4.38
C ASN A 60 -6.41 1.27 3.57
N LEU A 61 -5.14 1.27 3.97
CA LEU A 61 -4.05 1.99 3.33
C LEU A 61 -3.26 0.99 2.49
N VAL A 62 -3.36 1.06 1.16
CA VAL A 62 -2.76 0.05 0.28
C VAL A 62 -1.44 0.57 -0.27
N LYS A 63 -0.36 -0.17 0.00
CA LYS A 63 0.99 0.19 -0.44
C LYS A 63 1.65 -0.95 -1.23
N PRO A 64 1.51 -0.95 -2.56
CA PRO A 64 2.33 -1.76 -3.44
C PRO A 64 3.81 -1.45 -3.23
N THR A 65 4.63 -2.46 -3.01
CA THR A 65 6.03 -2.26 -2.62
C THR A 65 6.94 -3.26 -3.32
N SER A 66 7.86 -2.78 -4.16
CA SER A 66 9.00 -3.58 -4.61
C SER A 66 10.05 -3.65 -3.51
N PHE A 67 10.47 -4.87 -3.20
CA PHE A 67 11.54 -5.12 -2.26
C PHE A 67 12.88 -5.29 -2.97
N SER A 68 13.96 -4.96 -2.26
CA SER A 68 15.30 -5.17 -2.78
C SER A 68 15.57 -6.65 -3.09
N THR A 69 16.37 -6.92 -4.12
CA THR A 69 16.92 -8.26 -4.34
C THR A 69 18.00 -8.64 -3.33
N ARG A 70 18.50 -7.69 -2.54
CA ARG A 70 19.40 -7.98 -1.42
C ARG A 70 18.57 -8.24 -0.17
N GLU A 71 18.62 -9.47 0.33
CA GLU A 71 17.81 -9.93 1.47
C GLU A 71 17.87 -8.99 2.67
N SER A 72 19.05 -8.54 3.09
CA SER A 72 19.19 -7.64 4.26
C SER A 72 18.50 -6.29 4.06
N LEU A 73 18.53 -5.73 2.85
CA LEU A 73 17.83 -4.47 2.55
C LEU A 73 16.32 -4.69 2.46
N ALA A 74 15.89 -5.82 1.90
CA ALA A 74 14.48 -6.19 1.82
C ALA A 74 13.86 -6.37 3.21
N LEU A 75 14.55 -7.08 4.11
CA LEU A 75 14.14 -7.26 5.50
C LEU A 75 14.09 -5.93 6.24
N SER A 76 15.13 -5.08 6.11
CA SER A 76 15.12 -3.75 6.74
C SER A 76 13.97 -2.87 6.22
N GLN A 77 13.61 -2.98 4.94
CA GLN A 77 12.46 -2.29 4.38
C GLN A 77 11.14 -2.84 4.94
N ALA A 78 11.02 -4.16 5.06
CA ALA A 78 9.84 -4.82 5.60
C ALA A 78 9.63 -4.49 7.09
N GLU A 79 10.71 -4.51 7.89
CA GLU A 79 10.69 -4.09 9.31
C GLU A 79 10.15 -2.67 9.47
N LYS A 80 10.62 -1.73 8.63
CA LYS A 80 10.12 -0.35 8.65
C LYS A 80 8.63 -0.30 8.37
N LEU A 81 8.16 -0.99 7.32
CA LEU A 81 6.74 -1.02 6.98
C LEU A 81 5.90 -1.70 8.07
N ALA A 82 6.41 -2.77 8.68
CA ALA A 82 5.74 -3.49 9.75
C ALA A 82 5.53 -2.61 10.98
N VAL A 83 6.58 -1.93 11.43
CA VAL A 83 6.52 -0.97 12.54
C VAL A 83 5.57 0.19 12.20
N GLN A 84 5.66 0.74 10.99
CA GLN A 84 4.77 1.83 10.55
C GLN A 84 3.30 1.41 10.53
N GLY A 85 3.00 0.23 10.00
CA GLY A 85 1.63 -0.30 9.97
C GLY A 85 1.09 -0.54 11.37
N LYS A 86 1.91 -1.08 12.27
CA LYS A 86 1.50 -1.32 13.66
C LYS A 86 1.19 -0.02 14.39
N LEU A 87 2.06 0.99 14.27
CA LEU A 87 1.83 2.30 14.87
C LEU A 87 0.58 3.00 14.32
N ILE A 88 0.29 2.86 13.02
CA ILE A 88 -0.95 3.39 12.44
C ILE A 88 -2.17 2.73 13.08
N GLN A 89 -2.13 1.40 13.24
CA GLN A 89 -3.24 0.67 13.85
C GLN A 89 -3.41 1.04 15.32
N GLU A 90 -2.33 1.03 16.11
CA GLU A 90 -2.34 1.30 17.55
C GLU A 90 -2.77 2.74 17.90
N HIS A 91 -2.49 3.69 17.01
CA HIS A 91 -2.87 5.09 17.19
C HIS A 91 -4.12 5.51 16.41
N SER A 92 -4.82 4.56 15.81
CA SER A 92 -6.13 4.83 15.23
C SER A 92 -7.17 5.10 16.32
N THR A 93 -8.09 6.03 16.07
CA THR A 93 -9.25 6.24 16.95
C THR A 93 -10.38 5.30 16.55
N ARG A 94 -11.35 5.08 17.45
CA ARG A 94 -12.52 4.22 17.18
C ARG A 94 -13.30 4.66 15.93
N ASP A 95 -13.36 5.96 15.69
CA ASP A 95 -14.08 6.53 14.54
C ASP A 95 -13.23 6.54 13.26
N GLU A 96 -11.94 6.22 13.35
CA GLU A 96 -10.99 6.20 12.24
C GLU A 96 -10.00 5.03 12.35
N GLU A 97 -10.50 3.80 12.48
CA GLU A 97 -9.66 2.60 12.42
C GLU A 97 -8.92 2.56 11.08
N LYS A 98 -7.59 2.40 11.12
CA LYS A 98 -6.73 2.32 9.93
C LYS A 98 -5.95 1.01 9.93
N ALA A 99 -5.81 0.42 8.75
CA ALA A 99 -5.01 -0.79 8.55
C ALA A 99 -4.10 -0.62 7.33
N LEU A 100 -2.82 -0.99 7.45
CA LEU A 100 -1.88 -1.01 6.33
C LEU A 100 -1.96 -2.37 5.61
N ILE A 101 -2.18 -2.32 4.30
CA ILE A 101 -2.13 -3.48 3.40
C ILE A 101 -0.92 -3.34 2.49
N ILE A 102 -0.03 -4.33 2.50
CA ILE A 102 1.12 -4.40 1.61
C ILE A 102 0.83 -5.34 0.45
N ILE A 103 1.14 -4.90 -0.77
CA ILE A 103 1.17 -5.79 -1.95
C ILE A 103 2.64 -5.91 -2.38
N PRO A 104 3.35 -6.96 -1.92
CA PRO A 104 4.78 -7.08 -2.13
C PRO A 104 5.10 -7.56 -3.56
N ASP A 105 6.16 -6.98 -4.13
CA ASP A 105 6.87 -7.50 -5.30
C ASP A 105 8.27 -7.93 -4.85
N ILE A 106 8.45 -9.23 -4.62
CA ILE A 106 9.66 -9.83 -4.05
C ILE A 106 10.20 -10.86 -5.04
N ALA A 107 11.44 -10.68 -5.48
CA ALA A 107 12.05 -11.55 -6.49
C ALA A 107 12.54 -12.90 -5.96
N GLN A 108 12.72 -13.05 -4.64
CA GLN A 108 13.38 -14.22 -4.03
C GLN A 108 12.46 -14.91 -3.01
N ALA A 109 12.08 -16.16 -3.27
CA ALA A 109 11.16 -16.93 -2.44
C ALA A 109 11.59 -17.06 -0.97
N LYS A 110 12.89 -17.27 -0.68
CA LYS A 110 13.38 -17.35 0.71
C LYS A 110 13.23 -16.02 1.46
N THR A 111 13.46 -14.91 0.77
CA THR A 111 13.31 -13.56 1.32
C THR A 111 11.83 -13.25 1.53
N GLU A 112 10.99 -13.67 0.58
CA GLU A 112 9.54 -13.55 0.65
C GLU A 112 8.96 -14.25 1.88
N GLU A 113 9.32 -15.51 2.12
CA GLU A 113 8.84 -16.25 3.29
C GLU A 113 9.10 -15.49 4.60
N LYS A 114 10.31 -14.96 4.78
CA LYS A 114 10.69 -14.18 5.97
C LYS A 114 9.91 -12.87 6.08
N ILE A 115 9.72 -12.17 4.96
CA ILE A 115 8.96 -10.91 4.93
C ILE A 115 7.49 -11.16 5.27
N LEU A 116 6.88 -12.21 4.73
CA LEU A 116 5.49 -12.57 5.02
C LEU A 116 5.30 -12.98 6.49
N GLN A 117 6.22 -13.78 7.05
CA GLN A 117 6.23 -14.12 8.48
C GLN A 117 6.37 -12.87 9.37
N LEU A 118 7.25 -11.94 8.99
CA LEU A 118 7.42 -10.68 9.68
C LEU A 118 6.12 -9.87 9.68
N PHE A 119 5.51 -9.65 8.51
CA PHE A 119 4.26 -8.90 8.43
C PHE A 119 3.13 -9.55 9.23
N GLN A 120 3.01 -10.88 9.19
CA GLN A 120 2.06 -11.61 10.01
C GLN A 120 2.27 -11.36 11.51
N SER A 121 3.52 -11.33 11.99
CA SER A 121 3.83 -11.08 13.41
C SER A 121 3.47 -9.67 13.90
N PHE A 122 3.31 -8.71 12.97
CA PHE A 122 2.89 -7.34 13.25
C PHE A 122 1.41 -7.08 12.90
N ASP A 123 0.63 -8.13 12.62
CA ASP A 123 -0.76 -8.05 12.16
C ASP A 123 -0.94 -7.24 10.86
N ILE A 124 0.09 -7.18 10.01
CA ILE A 124 0.05 -6.46 8.75
C ILE A 124 -0.45 -7.38 7.65
N ARG A 125 -1.57 -6.99 7.04
CA ARG A 125 -2.16 -7.73 5.93
C ARG A 125 -1.26 -7.65 4.70
N CYS A 126 -0.94 -8.80 4.12
CA CYS A 126 -0.23 -8.91 2.87
C CYS A 126 -1.11 -9.56 1.80
N VAL A 127 -1.20 -8.94 0.63
CA VAL A 127 -1.89 -9.49 -0.54
C VAL A 127 -0.83 -9.98 -1.51
N HIS A 128 -0.71 -11.29 -1.65
CA HIS A 128 0.26 -11.88 -2.57
C HIS A 128 -0.14 -11.60 -4.03
N PRO A 129 0.81 -11.40 -4.95
CA PRO A 129 0.51 -11.14 -6.37
C PRO A 129 -0.41 -12.18 -7.02
N THR A 130 -0.33 -13.45 -6.61
CA THR A 130 -1.17 -14.53 -7.14
C THR A 130 -2.62 -14.46 -6.68
N THR A 131 -2.91 -13.80 -5.55
CA THR A 131 -4.26 -13.64 -4.99
C THR A 131 -4.81 -12.24 -5.27
N LEU A 132 -4.22 -11.50 -6.23
CA LEU A 132 -4.64 -10.13 -6.53
C LEU A 132 -6.06 -10.07 -7.11
N GLN A 133 -6.51 -11.13 -7.80
CA GLN A 133 -7.89 -11.20 -8.28
C GLN A 133 -8.89 -11.30 -7.12
N ASP A 134 -8.63 -12.17 -6.14
CA ASP A 134 -9.48 -12.30 -4.95
C ASP A 134 -9.56 -10.98 -4.18
N PHE A 135 -8.44 -10.24 -4.12
CA PHE A 135 -8.40 -8.92 -3.51
C PHE A 135 -9.21 -7.87 -4.28
N GLU A 136 -9.15 -7.88 -5.62
CA GLU A 136 -10.01 -7.03 -6.44
C GLU A 136 -11.49 -7.34 -6.18
N ASP A 137 -11.87 -8.62 -6.19
CA ASP A 137 -13.25 -9.05 -5.97
C ASP A 137 -13.74 -8.65 -4.58
N GLU A 138 -12.91 -8.78 -3.55
CA GLU A 138 -13.19 -8.28 -2.21
C GLU A 138 -13.43 -6.77 -2.19
N ILE A 139 -12.57 -5.97 -2.85
CA ILE A 139 -12.75 -4.52 -2.93
C ILE A 139 -14.09 -4.21 -3.60
N ARG A 140 -14.39 -4.83 -4.74
CA ARG A 140 -15.65 -4.61 -5.47
C ARG A 140 -16.89 -4.90 -4.62
N GLN A 141 -16.82 -5.91 -3.76
CA GLN A 141 -17.94 -6.32 -2.91
C GLN A 141 -18.08 -5.48 -1.64
N THR A 142 -16.98 -4.97 -1.09
CA THR A 142 -16.95 -4.41 0.27
C THR A 142 -16.70 -2.91 0.35
N ILE A 143 -16.24 -2.29 -0.75
CA ILE A 143 -15.90 -0.87 -0.77
C ILE A 143 -17.12 0.01 -0.48
N LYS A 144 -16.97 0.95 0.44
CA LYS A 144 -17.99 1.92 0.84
C LYS A 144 -17.64 3.32 0.38
N ALA A 145 -18.65 4.16 0.24
CA ALA A 145 -18.45 5.59 0.00
C ALA A 145 -17.65 6.19 1.16
N LEU A 146 -16.65 6.99 0.81
CA LEU A 146 -15.85 7.71 1.79
C LEU A 146 -16.70 8.84 2.39
N PRO A 147 -16.60 9.10 3.71
CA PRO A 147 -17.20 10.29 4.28
C PRO A 147 -16.60 11.53 3.60
N ASN A 148 -17.43 12.52 3.28
CA ASN A 148 -16.95 13.76 2.70
C ASN A 148 -15.85 14.34 3.60
N PRO A 149 -14.66 14.68 3.05
CA PRO A 149 -13.65 15.37 3.84
C PRO A 149 -14.26 16.68 4.32
N THR A 150 -14.24 16.88 5.64
CA THR A 150 -14.74 18.09 6.30
C THR A 150 -13.73 19.23 6.18
#